data_AF-A0A0S8JPN7-F1
#
_entry.id   AF-A0A0S8JPN7-F1
#
_cell.length_a   1.000
_cell.length_b   1.000
_cell.length_c   1.000
_cell.angle_alpha   90.00
_cell.angle_beta   90.00
_cell.angle_gamma   90.00
#
_symmetry.space_group_name_H-M   'P 1'
#
loop_
_entity.id
_entity.type
_entity.pdbx_description
1 polymer ?
#
loop_
_entity_poly.entity_id
_entity_poly.type
_entity_poly.pdbx_seq_one_letter_code
_entity_poly.pdbx_strand_id
1 'polypeptide(L)'
;MKWLYDEQIVSTLFLALIVVTPAAAALGCLMHYLLARRLSRRARVLWVVVAAAGPFNYCLWHLYNVIEDHWGLDRVKPLLINLALFIVLGLIIGLLLRLLLRRGPEASEPAPPPAAAENEPPSP
;
A
#
# COMPACT_ATOMS: atom_id res chain seq x y z
N MET A 1 1.11 28.79 -29.05
CA MET A 1 0.18 27.83 -28.43
C MET A 1 0.89 27.15 -27.27
N LYS A 2 0.76 27.73 -26.07
CA LYS A 2 1.40 27.29 -24.80
C LYS A 2 0.55 26.25 -24.03
N TRP A 3 -0.51 25.73 -24.65
CA TRP A 3 -1.42 24.73 -24.08
C TRP A 3 -0.88 23.28 -24.17
N LEU A 4 0.26 23.12 -24.85
CA LEU A 4 1.08 21.92 -24.91
C LEU A 4 2.20 22.03 -23.84
N TYR A 5 1.83 22.14 -22.57
CA TYR A 5 2.59 21.44 -21.53
C TYR A 5 2.02 20.01 -21.49
N ASP A 6 1.94 19.38 -22.65
CA ASP A 6 2.89 18.41 -23.20
C ASP A 6 2.69 17.12 -22.44
N GLU A 7 1.74 16.33 -22.94
CA GLU A 7 1.46 14.97 -22.51
C GLU A 7 2.76 14.15 -22.32
N GLN A 8 3.82 14.51 -23.06
CA GLN A 8 5.17 13.99 -22.89
C GLN A 8 5.77 14.29 -21.51
N ILE A 9 5.62 15.50 -20.98
CA ILE A 9 6.07 15.86 -19.63
C ILE A 9 5.32 15.03 -18.60
N VAL A 10 3.99 14.96 -18.71
CA VAL A 10 3.16 14.20 -17.78
C VAL A 10 3.53 12.72 -17.83
N SER A 11 3.65 12.15 -19.04
CA SER A 11 4.09 10.77 -19.24
C SER A 11 5.50 10.53 -18.69
N THR A 12 6.42 11.47 -18.88
CA THR A 12 7.78 11.39 -18.32
C THR A 12 7.76 11.38 -16.80
N LEU A 13 6.89 12.18 -16.18
CA LEU A 13 6.71 12.18 -14.72
C LEU A 13 6.16 10.83 -14.23
N PHE A 14 5.15 10.26 -14.89
CA PHE A 14 4.65 8.94 -14.51
C PHE A 14 5.69 7.83 -14.73
N LEU A 15 6.46 7.87 -15.82
CA LEU A 15 7.59 6.95 -16.05
C LEU A 15 8.67 7.12 -14.98
N ALA A 16 8.97 8.36 -14.57
CA ALA A 16 9.89 8.61 -13.47
C ALA A 16 9.37 7.99 -12.16
N LEU A 17 8.06 8.05 -11.88
CA LEU A 17 7.46 7.39 -10.71
C LEU A 17 7.66 5.87 -10.71
N ILE A 18 7.65 5.22 -11.88
CA ILE A 18 7.93 3.77 -11.99
C ILE A 18 9.31 3.43 -11.43
N VAL A 19 10.29 4.32 -11.56
CA VAL A 19 11.66 4.11 -11.09
C VAL A 19 11.85 4.64 -9.67
N VAL A 20 11.34 5.85 -9.39
CA VAL A 20 11.51 6.54 -8.11
C VAL A 20 10.82 5.78 -6.98
N THR A 21 9.61 5.24 -7.21
CA THR A 21 8.85 4.59 -6.12
C THR A 21 9.46 3.27 -5.65
N PRO A 22 9.93 2.33 -6.51
CA PRO A 22 10.71 1.18 -6.05
C PRO A 22 12.06 1.57 -5.44
N ALA A 23 12.76 2.56 -5.99
CA ALA A 23 14.04 3.01 -5.45
C ALA A 23 13.87 3.59 -4.03
N ALA A 24 12.88 4.45 -3.83
CA ALA A 24 12.52 5.01 -2.52
C ALA A 24 12.06 3.93 -1.55
N ALA A 25 11.30 2.94 -2.02
CA ALA A 25 10.88 1.80 -1.20
C ALA A 25 12.07 0.93 -0.77
N ALA A 26 13.02 0.67 -1.67
CA ALA A 26 14.23 -0.10 -1.35
C ALA A 26 15.09 0.63 -0.32
N LEU A 27 15.32 1.94 -0.52
CA LEU A 27 16.09 2.77 0.41
C LEU A 27 15.39 2.87 1.78
N GLY A 28 14.08 3.12 1.78
CA GLY A 28 13.28 3.19 2.99
C GLY A 28 13.23 1.86 3.74
N CYS A 29 13.09 0.74 3.03
CA CYS A 29 13.14 -0.61 3.60
C CYS A 29 14.51 -0.90 4.23
N LEU A 30 15.60 -0.54 3.54
CA LEU A 30 16.96 -0.68 4.05
C LEU A 30 17.17 0.16 5.31
N MET A 31 16.80 1.44 5.30
CA MET A 31 16.93 2.31 6.48
C MET A 31 16.10 1.79 7.65
N HIS A 32 14.86 1.35 7.41
CA HIS A 32 14.02 0.75 8.45
C HIS A 32 14.68 -0.50 9.04
N TYR A 33 15.26 -1.36 8.20
CA TYR A 33 15.99 -2.54 8.66
C TYR A 33 17.21 -2.16 9.52
N LEU A 34 18.00 -1.18 9.10
CA LEU A 34 19.19 -0.74 9.84
C LEU A 34 18.84 -0.14 11.21
N LEU A 35 17.76 0.64 11.30
CA LEU A 35 17.33 1.27 12.55
C LEU A 35 16.62 0.30 13.50
N ALA A 36 15.70 -0.52 12.98
CA ALA A 36 14.88 -1.40 13.81
C ALA A 36 15.49 -2.80 14.03
N ARG A 37 16.49 -3.19 13.22
CA ARG A 37 17.10 -4.55 13.14
C ARG A 37 16.13 -5.69 12.86
N ARG A 38 14.85 -5.39 12.63
CA ARG A 38 13.80 -6.34 12.27
C ARG A 38 12.72 -5.64 11.45
N LEU A 39 12.25 -6.31 10.41
CA LEU A 39 11.15 -5.85 9.57
C LEU A 39 9.87 -6.61 9.92
N SER A 40 8.96 -5.93 10.60
CA SER A 40 7.63 -6.49 10.85
C SER A 40 6.92 -6.82 9.53
N ARG A 41 5.98 -7.78 9.56
CA ARG A 41 5.15 -8.10 8.38
C ARG A 41 4.47 -6.85 7.80
N ARG A 42 3.99 -5.96 8.68
CA ARG A 42 3.36 -4.68 8.30
C ARG A 42 4.34 -3.75 7.58
N ALA A 43 5.57 -3.63 8.10
CA ALA A 43 6.59 -2.80 7.46
C ALA A 43 6.96 -3.34 6.06
N ARG A 44 7.07 -4.66 5.90
CA ARG A 44 7.30 -5.27 4.57
C ARG A 44 6.17 -4.98 3.59
N VAL A 45 4.92 -5.19 4.01
CA VAL A 45 3.76 -4.89 3.17
C VAL A 45 3.72 -3.42 2.80
N LEU A 46 4.02 -2.52 3.75
CA LEU A 46 4.08 -1.08 3.48
C LEU A 46 5.10 -0.74 2.38
N TRP A 47 6.32 -1.25 2.47
CA TRP A 47 7.36 -0.96 1.47
C TRP A 47 7.03 -1.56 0.10
N VAL A 48 6.37 -2.72 0.05
CA VAL A 48 5.85 -3.27 -1.22
C VAL A 48 4.77 -2.37 -1.83
N VAL A 49 3.87 -1.83 -1.01
CA VAL A 49 2.85 -0.86 -1.47
C VAL A 49 3.49 0.41 -2.02
N VAL A 50 4.50 0.93 -1.33
CA VAL A 50 5.26 2.10 -1.81
C VAL A 50 5.94 1.79 -3.13
N ALA A 51 6.59 0.63 -3.27
CA ALA A 51 7.24 0.22 -4.52
C ALA A 51 6.24 0.09 -5.68
N ALA A 52 5.03 -0.41 -5.41
CA ALA A 52 4.00 -0.60 -6.43
C ALA A 52 3.28 0.70 -6.81
N ALA A 53 3.39 1.77 -6.01
CA ALA A 53 2.62 3.00 -6.19
C ALA A 53 2.86 3.67 -7.55
N GLY A 54 4.11 3.78 -8.00
CA GLY A 54 4.44 4.40 -9.29
C GLY A 54 3.95 3.61 -10.51
N PRO A 55 4.31 2.31 -10.64
CA PRO A 55 3.76 1.45 -11.70
C PRO A 55 2.23 1.45 -11.74
N PHE A 56 1.60 1.38 -10.58
CA PHE A 56 0.15 1.41 -10.48
C PHE A 56 -0.44 2.75 -10.94
N ASN A 57 0.17 3.87 -10.55
CA ASN A 57 -0.25 5.20 -10.98
C ASN A 57 -0.09 5.40 -12.49
N TYR A 58 0.99 4.87 -13.09
CA TYR A 58 1.17 4.86 -14.55
C TYR A 58 0.10 4.02 -15.27
N CYS A 59 -0.25 2.84 -14.75
CA CYS A 59 -1.35 2.05 -15.31
C CYS A 59 -2.67 2.82 -15.29
N LEU A 60 -2.95 3.57 -14.21
CA LEU A 60 -4.16 4.38 -14.11
C LEU A 60 -4.16 5.56 -15.07
N TRP A 61 -3.02 6.22 -15.23
CA TRP A 61 -2.82 7.26 -16.24
C TRP A 61 -3.12 6.73 -17.65
N HIS A 62 -2.54 5.57 -18.00
CA HIS A 62 -2.77 4.97 -19.30
C HIS A 62 -4.24 4.57 -19.50
N LEU A 63 -4.89 4.02 -18.47
CA LEU A 63 -6.31 3.66 -18.54
C LEU A 63 -7.20 4.89 -18.74
N TYR A 64 -6.90 5.97 -18.01
CA TYR A 64 -7.57 7.26 -18.15
C TYR A 64 -7.46 7.78 -19.59
N ASN A 65 -6.25 7.80 -20.17
CA ASN A 65 -6.04 8.26 -21.55
C ASN A 65 -6.78 7.41 -22.57
N VAL A 66 -6.77 6.07 -22.43
CA VAL A 66 -7.50 5.18 -23.35
C VAL A 66 -9.01 5.45 -23.34
N ILE A 67 -9.57 5.75 -22.15
CA ILE A 67 -10.99 6.08 -22.01
C ILE A 67 -11.27 7.46 -22.61
N GLU A 68 -10.38 8.42 -22.38
CA GLU A 68 -10.47 9.77 -22.94
C GLU A 68 -10.41 9.76 -24.47
N ASP A 69 -9.44 9.05 -25.06
CA ASP A 69 -9.24 8.91 -26.50
C ASP A 69 -10.47 8.31 -27.20
N HIS A 70 -11.18 7.41 -26.52
CA HIS A 70 -12.33 6.74 -27.12
C HIS A 70 -13.60 7.62 -27.11
N TRP A 71 -13.81 8.43 -26.06
CA TRP A 71 -15.10 9.13 -25.84
C TRP A 71 -15.01 10.66 -25.94
N GLY A 72 -13.80 11.21 -25.95
CA GLY A 72 -13.50 12.64 -25.95
C GLY A 72 -13.72 13.33 -24.60
N LEU A 73 -12.95 14.39 -24.34
CA LEU A 73 -13.00 15.20 -23.11
C LEU A 73 -14.31 15.95 -22.89
N ASP A 74 -15.07 16.21 -23.96
CA ASP A 74 -16.24 17.10 -23.89
C ASP A 74 -17.47 16.43 -23.24
N ARG A 75 -17.34 15.16 -22.84
CA ARG A 75 -18.43 14.38 -22.25
C ARG A 75 -18.20 14.19 -20.75
N VAL A 76 -19.27 14.30 -19.97
CA VAL A 76 -19.25 14.01 -18.52
C VAL A 76 -19.14 12.50 -18.25
N LYS A 77 -19.57 11.66 -19.20
CA LYS A 77 -19.63 10.21 -19.00
C LYS A 77 -18.24 9.55 -18.78
N PRO A 78 -17.18 9.83 -19.55
CA PRO A 78 -15.83 9.30 -19.32
C PRO A 78 -15.30 9.64 -17.92
N LEU A 79 -15.57 10.87 -17.46
CA LEU A 79 -15.15 11.33 -16.15
C LEU A 79 -15.83 10.53 -15.02
N LEU A 80 -17.12 10.23 -15.16
CA LEU A 80 -17.84 9.35 -14.23
C LEU A 80 -17.34 7.90 -14.26
N ILE A 81 -16.98 7.39 -15.44
CA ILE A 81 -16.40 6.05 -15.59
C ILE A 81 -15.05 5.97 -14.89
N ASN A 82 -14.18 6.94 -15.12
CA ASN A 82 -12.89 7.03 -14.44
C ASN A 82 -13.08 7.09 -12.92
N LEU A 83 -13.97 7.96 -12.43
CA LEU A 83 -14.29 8.05 -11.01
C LEU A 83 -14.76 6.70 -10.43
N ALA A 84 -15.68 6.02 -11.11
CA ALA A 84 -16.16 4.72 -10.67
C ALA A 84 -15.04 3.66 -10.62
N LEU A 85 -14.16 3.65 -11.63
CA LEU A 85 -12.99 2.77 -11.67
C LEU A 85 -12.04 3.04 -10.50
N PHE A 86 -11.70 4.30 -10.23
CA PHE A 86 -10.86 4.67 -9.09
C PHE A 86 -11.47 4.24 -7.75
N ILE A 87 -12.78 4.42 -7.56
CA ILE A 87 -13.49 4.01 -6.35
C ILE A 87 -13.43 2.49 -6.18
N VAL A 88 -13.81 1.74 -7.21
CA VAL A 88 -13.85 0.26 -7.15
C VAL A 88 -12.45 -0.30 -6.91
N LEU A 89 -11.45 0.20 -7.63
CA LEU A 89 -10.07 -0.28 -7.51
C LEU A 89 -9.46 0.09 -6.15
N GLY A 90 -9.71 1.31 -5.67
CA GLY A 90 -9.30 1.74 -4.33
C GLY A 90 -9.94 0.88 -3.24
N LEU A 91 -11.21 0.51 -3.39
CA LEU A 91 -11.90 -0.38 -2.46
C LEU A 91 -11.28 -1.77 -2.44
N ILE A 92 -11.01 -2.36 -3.62
CA ILE A 92 -10.38 -3.68 -3.76
C ILE A 92 -9.00 -3.67 -3.10
N ILE A 93 -8.16 -2.68 -3.41
CA ILE A 93 -6.81 -2.56 -2.83
C ILE A 93 -6.89 -2.36 -1.32
N GLY A 94 -7.77 -1.48 -0.84
CA GLY A 94 -7.97 -1.24 0.59
C GLY A 94 -8.41 -2.50 1.35
N LEU A 95 -9.33 -3.29 0.77
CA LEU A 95 -9.77 -4.56 1.33
C LEU A 95 -8.63 -5.59 1.34
N LEU A 96 -7.89 -5.73 0.24
CA LEU A 96 -6.73 -6.62 0.18
C LEU A 96 -5.67 -6.23 1.21
N LEU A 97 -5.34 -4.95 1.34
CA LEU A 97 -4.41 -4.47 2.37
C LEU A 97 -4.92 -4.73 3.77
N ARG A 98 -6.22 -4.54 4.04
CA ARG A 98 -6.83 -4.89 5.32
C ARG A 98 -6.65 -6.38 5.63
N LEU A 99 -6.89 -7.26 4.66
CA LEU A 99 -6.71 -8.70 4.82
C LEU A 99 -5.24 -9.07 5.04
N LEU A 100 -4.32 -8.44 4.30
CA LEU A 100 -2.88 -8.67 4.42
C LEU A 100 -2.30 -8.09 5.72
N LEU A 101 -2.89 -7.05 6.29
CA LEU A 101 -2.41 -6.38 7.52
C LEU A 101 -3.12 -6.86 8.79
N ARG A 102 -4.20 -7.65 8.67
CA ARG A 102 -4.85 -8.31 9.80
C ARG A 102 -3.81 -9.14 10.57
N ARG A 103 -3.74 -8.90 11.89
CA ARG A 103 -2.97 -9.69 12.85
C ARG A 103 -3.46 -11.14 12.78
N GLY A 104 -2.55 -12.11 12.71
CA GLY A 104 -2.91 -13.46 13.15
C GLY A 104 -3.37 -13.40 14.61
N PRO A 105 -4.34 -14.26 15.03
CA PRO A 105 -4.77 -14.32 16.42
C PRO A 105 -3.51 -14.41 17.29
N GLU A 106 -3.38 -13.47 18.23
CA GLU A 106 -2.23 -13.44 19.11
C GLU A 106 -2.12 -14.80 19.79
N ALA A 107 -0.94 -15.41 19.66
CA ALA A 107 -0.60 -16.58 20.43
C ALA A 107 -0.83 -16.22 21.90
N SER A 108 -1.84 -16.87 22.45
CA SER A 108 -2.09 -17.18 23.85
C SER A 108 -1.22 -16.41 24.83
N GLU A 109 -1.87 -15.46 25.51
CA GLU A 109 -1.51 -15.06 26.86
C GLU A 109 -1.01 -16.32 27.61
N PRO A 110 0.26 -16.37 28.08
CA PRO A 110 0.75 -17.54 28.78
C PRO A 110 -0.14 -17.71 30.00
N ALA A 111 -0.76 -18.89 30.12
CA ALA A 111 -1.61 -19.23 31.26
C ALA A 111 -0.89 -18.80 32.54
N PRO A 112 -1.58 -18.11 33.46
CA PRO A 112 -0.95 -17.63 34.69
C PRO A 112 -0.25 -18.81 35.37
N PRO A 113 1.00 -18.63 35.84
CA PRO A 113 1.72 -19.71 36.51
C PRO A 113 0.84 -20.26 37.62
N PRO A 114 0.83 -21.60 37.82
CA PRO A 114 0.02 -22.20 38.87
C PRO A 114 0.34 -21.47 40.18
N ALA A 115 -0.70 -20.92 40.80
CA ALA A 115 -0.59 -20.19 42.06
C ALA A 115 0.31 -21.00 42.99
N ALA A 116 1.41 -20.37 43.42
CA ALA A 116 2.34 -20.98 44.35
C ALA A 116 1.52 -21.59 45.48
N ALA A 117 1.62 -22.92 45.62
CA ALA A 117 0.99 -23.66 46.68
C ALA A 117 1.33 -22.95 47.99
N GLU A 118 0.31 -22.35 48.59
CA GLU A 118 0.41 -21.68 49.87
C GLU A 118 1.00 -22.66 50.88
N ASN A 119 2.10 -22.22 51.48
CA ASN A 119 2.66 -22.64 52.75
C ASN A 119 1.70 -23.45 53.63
N GLU A 120 1.91 -24.76 53.69
CA GLU A 120 1.40 -25.58 54.79
C GLU A 120 2.51 -25.64 55.86
N PRO A 121 2.37 -24.96 57.02
CA PRO A 121 3.33 -25.10 58.10
C PRO A 121 3.21 -26.50 58.74
N PRO A 122 4.31 -27.09 59.23
CA PRO A 122 4.26 -28.40 59.88
C PRO A 122 3.38 -28.32 61.14
N SER A 123 2.37 -29.19 61.20
CA SER A 123 1.58 -29.44 62.41
C SER A 123 2.45 -30.04 63.53
N PRO A 124 2.12 -29.75 64.80
CA PRO A 124 2.96 -30.04 65.98
C PRO A 124 3.11 -31.53 66.30
#